data_AF-A0A964JRB9-F1
#
_entry.id   AF-A0A964JRB9-F1
#
_cell.length_a   1.000
_cell.length_b   1.000
_cell.length_c   1.000
_cell.angle_alpha   90.00
_cell.angle_beta   90.00
_cell.angle_gamma   90.00
#
_symmetry.space_group_name_H-M   'P 1'
#
loop_
_entity.id
_entity.type
_entity.pdbx_description
1 polymer ?
#
loop_
_entity_poly.entity_id
_entity_poly.type
_entity_poly.pdbx_seq_one_letter_code
_entity_poly.pdbx_strand_id
1 'polypeptide(L)'
;MLRGVQTSKEVGHGHDADCTRPPRRGVGFTVMLTPSAPVIALRFVLILGLSACGEPLPGSEGPGPDGSDPAVLDGGTSDAPTALLCETDPLLEGLLTAEPVRAIHVDEGEVVTYATSPPNSGSHYARWARSGVYETALEPRNWVHNLEHGWVVILHRPDAPAETIETLKSLYADPPSDAQCRSGVTRLIVTPFDGLQSDVALIAWRRTLLLDTLDRDTLAAFFSRCRALSTELAVCSDGSVPL
;
A
#
# COMPACT_ATOMS: atom_id res chain seq x y z
N MET A 1 -24.65 -42.15 57.40
CA MET A 1 -23.66 -42.89 58.21
C MET A 1 -22.41 -43.05 57.33
N LEU A 2 -21.17 -42.67 57.63
CA LEU A 2 -20.45 -42.19 58.81
C LEU A 2 -19.15 -41.50 58.31
N ARG A 3 -18.75 -40.40 58.98
CA ARG A 3 -17.39 -39.91 59.34
C ARG A 3 -16.25 -40.04 58.30
N GLY A 4 -15.52 -38.97 57.96
CA GLY A 4 -14.67 -38.12 58.81
C GLY A 4 -13.25 -38.13 58.18
N VAL A 5 -12.23 -37.30 58.48
CA VAL A 5 -11.95 -36.17 59.36
C VAL A 5 -10.63 -35.57 58.82
N GLN A 6 -10.39 -34.29 59.10
CA GLN A 6 -9.20 -33.48 58.80
C GLN A 6 -7.85 -34.11 59.24
N THR A 7 -6.70 -33.57 58.80
CA THR A 7 -5.82 -32.73 59.66
C THR A 7 -4.48 -32.35 59.00
N SER A 8 -4.09 -31.09 59.27
CA SER A 8 -2.76 -30.53 59.62
C SER A 8 -1.59 -30.65 58.61
N LYS A 9 -0.92 -29.57 58.17
CA LYS A 9 -0.28 -28.41 58.84
C LYS A 9 0.97 -28.80 59.64
N GLU A 10 2.13 -28.28 59.21
CA GLU A 10 3.28 -27.69 59.96
C GLU A 10 4.46 -27.55 58.96
N VAL A 11 5.13 -26.41 58.71
CA VAL A 11 5.73 -25.31 59.50
C VAL A 11 7.26 -25.40 59.50
N GLY A 12 7.90 -24.26 59.16
CA GLY A 12 9.25 -23.85 59.58
C GLY A 12 10.41 -24.26 58.66
N HIS A 13 11.49 -23.50 58.50
CA HIS A 13 11.94 -22.27 59.15
C HIS A 13 13.24 -21.78 58.46
N GLY A 14 13.56 -20.48 58.56
CA GLY A 14 14.92 -19.90 58.44
C GLY A 14 15.29 -19.37 57.05
N HIS A 15 15.20 -18.07 56.77
CA HIS A 15 16.14 -16.98 57.12
C HIS A 15 17.59 -17.26 56.71
N ASP A 16 18.05 -16.55 55.68
CA ASP A 16 19.18 -15.62 55.83
C ASP A 16 19.13 -14.53 54.76
N ALA A 17 19.21 -13.30 55.24
CA ALA A 17 19.37 -12.09 54.46
C ALA A 17 20.87 -11.87 54.25
N ASP A 18 21.30 -11.53 53.03
CA ASP A 18 22.45 -10.65 52.90
C ASP A 18 22.35 -9.70 51.70
N CYS A 19 22.83 -8.50 51.98
CA CYS A 19 22.66 -7.24 51.34
C CYS A 19 23.78 -6.99 50.34
N THR A 20 23.47 -6.89 49.05
CA THR A 20 24.29 -6.09 48.13
C THR A 20 23.41 -5.47 47.03
N ARG A 21 22.68 -4.41 47.38
CA ARG A 21 22.20 -3.40 46.42
C ARG A 21 23.33 -2.38 46.20
N PRO A 22 23.75 -2.08 44.96
CA PRO A 22 24.57 -0.90 44.70
C PRO A 22 23.72 0.37 44.67
N PRO A 23 24.29 1.54 45.03
CA PRO A 23 23.56 2.76 45.30
C PRO A 23 23.12 3.49 44.02
N ARG A 24 21.92 4.08 44.09
CA ARG A 24 21.48 5.16 43.18
C ARG A 24 22.29 6.42 43.50
N ARG A 25 23.07 6.91 42.55
CA ARG A 25 23.58 8.29 42.54
C ARG A 25 22.88 9.07 41.44
N GLY A 26 22.28 10.18 41.84
CA GLY A 26 21.73 11.17 40.94
C GLY A 26 22.75 12.22 40.52
N VAL A 27 22.31 12.97 39.50
CA VAL A 27 22.70 14.32 39.09
C VAL A 27 24.06 14.47 38.38
N GLY A 28 23.97 14.85 37.11
CA GLY A 28 25.08 15.31 36.29
C GLY A 28 24.68 15.50 34.84
N PHE A 29 23.74 16.41 34.57
CA PHE A 29 23.46 16.87 33.20
C PHE A 29 24.56 17.87 32.83
N THR A 30 25.62 17.40 32.17
CA THR A 30 26.62 18.26 31.54
C THR A 30 26.29 18.35 30.06
N VAL A 31 25.68 19.47 29.68
CA VAL A 31 25.54 19.89 28.28
C VAL A 31 26.95 20.26 27.78
N MET A 32 27.61 19.36 27.07
CA MET A 32 28.79 19.72 26.28
C MET A 32 28.32 20.42 25.01
N LEU A 33 28.41 21.76 25.03
CA LEU A 33 28.36 22.59 23.83
C LEU A 33 29.61 22.30 22.99
N THR A 34 29.46 21.56 21.91
CA THR A 34 30.47 21.49 20.84
C THR A 34 30.16 22.57 19.80
N PRO A 35 30.98 23.63 19.68
CA PRO A 35 30.95 24.45 18.47
C PRO A 35 31.83 23.77 17.42
N SER A 36 31.34 23.62 16.19
CA SER A 36 32.10 23.75 14.93
C SER A 36 31.28 23.18 13.77
N ALA A 37 30.37 24.00 13.22
CA ALA A 37 29.86 23.78 11.88
C ALA A 37 30.98 24.10 10.87
N PRO A 38 31.30 23.23 9.90
CA PRO A 38 32.19 23.60 8.82
C PRO A 38 31.51 24.60 7.88
N VAL A 39 32.24 25.68 7.65
CA VAL A 39 31.94 26.80 6.76
C VAL A 39 31.57 26.30 5.37
N ILE A 40 30.39 26.69 4.90
CA ILE A 40 29.94 26.54 3.50
C ILE A 40 30.86 27.40 2.64
N ALA A 41 31.79 26.77 1.93
CA ALA A 41 32.60 27.43 0.91
C ALA A 41 31.72 27.67 -0.34
N LEU A 42 31.06 28.82 -0.38
CA LEU A 42 30.36 29.32 -1.56
C LEU A 42 31.40 29.64 -2.65
N ARG A 43 31.62 28.70 -3.57
CA ARG A 43 32.40 28.93 -4.80
C ARG A 43 31.56 29.78 -5.74
N PHE A 44 31.80 31.09 -5.72
CA PHE A 44 31.42 31.98 -6.80
C PHE A 44 32.16 31.55 -8.08
N VAL A 45 31.45 30.94 -9.03
CA VAL A 45 31.93 30.81 -10.40
C VAL A 45 31.46 32.05 -11.15
N LEU A 46 32.40 32.97 -11.33
CA LEU A 46 32.31 34.11 -12.23
C LEU A 46 32.44 33.60 -13.67
N ILE A 47 31.32 33.35 -14.36
CA ILE A 47 31.34 33.16 -15.82
C ILE A 47 31.15 34.54 -16.45
N LEU A 48 32.27 35.09 -16.93
CA LEU A 48 32.32 36.23 -17.84
C LEU A 48 31.57 35.89 -19.12
N GLY A 49 30.63 36.76 -19.49
CA GLY A 49 29.84 36.63 -20.71
C GLY A 49 30.66 36.80 -21.98
N LEU A 50 30.30 36.04 -23.01
CA LEU A 50 30.46 36.48 -24.39
C LEU A 50 29.09 36.89 -24.92
N SER A 51 28.96 38.19 -25.17
CA SER A 51 27.86 38.85 -25.84
C SER A 51 27.98 38.57 -27.34
N ALA A 52 26.95 38.00 -27.95
CA ALA A 52 26.75 38.02 -29.39
C ALA A 52 25.35 38.57 -29.66
N CYS A 53 25.32 39.80 -30.17
CA CYS A 53 24.10 40.49 -30.60
C CYS A 53 23.70 40.00 -31.98
N GLY A 54 22.46 39.53 -32.14
CA GLY A 54 21.82 39.33 -33.44
C GLY A 54 20.86 40.49 -33.72
N GLU A 55 21.10 41.22 -34.81
CA GLU A 55 20.35 42.38 -35.27
C GLU A 55 18.95 42.02 -35.84
N PRO A 56 18.00 43.00 -35.88
CA PRO A 56 16.64 42.81 -36.35
C PRO A 56 16.47 43.20 -37.83
N LEU A 57 15.50 42.59 -38.53
CA LEU A 57 14.99 43.11 -39.81
C LEU A 57 13.45 43.20 -39.80
N PRO A 58 12.86 44.32 -40.25
CA PRO A 58 11.44 44.48 -40.49
C PRO A 58 11.07 44.09 -41.94
N GLY A 59 9.80 43.75 -42.17
CA GLY A 59 9.29 43.24 -43.45
C GLY A 59 8.77 44.29 -44.44
N SER A 60 8.31 43.80 -45.61
CA SER A 60 7.19 44.37 -46.41
C SER A 60 6.88 43.52 -47.66
N GLU A 61 5.67 42.95 -47.71
CA GLU A 61 4.64 42.96 -48.78
C GLU A 61 4.88 42.51 -50.26
N GLY A 62 4.22 41.39 -50.66
CA GLY A 62 3.36 41.12 -51.86
C GLY A 62 3.94 41.02 -53.30
N PRO A 63 3.21 40.50 -54.35
CA PRO A 63 1.90 39.79 -54.41
C PRO A 63 1.81 38.53 -55.35
N GLY A 64 0.85 37.60 -55.06
CA GLY A 64 0.02 36.83 -56.03
C GLY A 64 0.62 35.68 -56.89
N PRO A 65 -0.20 34.94 -57.67
CA PRO A 65 -0.87 33.69 -57.23
C PRO A 65 -0.65 32.48 -58.17
N ASP A 66 -0.84 31.27 -57.63
CA ASP A 66 -1.36 30.04 -58.30
C ASP A 66 -1.20 28.90 -57.27
N GLY A 67 -2.24 28.28 -56.74
CA GLY A 67 -3.16 27.43 -57.47
C GLY A 67 -2.79 25.98 -57.18
N SER A 68 -3.37 25.39 -56.13
CA SER A 68 -3.62 23.94 -55.92
C SER A 68 -4.19 23.72 -54.52
N ASP A 69 -5.14 22.79 -54.43
CA ASP A 69 -6.09 22.49 -53.34
C ASP A 69 -5.62 22.58 -51.87
N PRO A 70 -6.53 22.91 -50.94
CA PRO A 70 -6.25 22.77 -49.52
C PRO A 70 -6.20 21.28 -49.18
N ALA A 71 -4.99 20.77 -48.94
CA ALA A 71 -4.85 19.66 -48.02
C ALA A 71 -5.38 20.15 -46.68
N VAL A 72 -6.63 19.77 -46.38
CA VAL A 72 -7.19 19.83 -45.04
C VAL A 72 -6.19 19.08 -44.15
N LEU A 73 -5.48 19.83 -43.32
CA LEU A 73 -4.74 19.30 -42.20
C LEU A 73 -5.80 18.79 -41.22
N ASP A 74 -6.27 17.57 -41.47
CA ASP A 74 -6.96 16.80 -40.45
C ASP A 74 -5.96 16.61 -39.32
N GLY A 75 -6.16 17.42 -38.28
CA GLY A 75 -5.44 17.31 -37.03
C GLY A 75 -5.85 15.98 -36.41
N GLY A 76 -5.13 14.93 -36.79
CA GLY A 76 -5.25 13.62 -36.18
C GLY A 76 -5.06 13.77 -34.69
N THR A 77 -6.17 13.78 -33.95
CA THR A 77 -6.16 13.48 -32.54
C THR A 77 -5.56 12.10 -32.45
N SER A 78 -4.41 12.01 -31.80
CA SER A 78 -3.83 10.74 -31.39
C SER A 78 -4.89 10.00 -30.58
N ASP A 79 -5.63 9.09 -31.22
CA ASP A 79 -6.48 8.06 -30.61
C ASP A 79 -5.60 7.04 -29.89
N ALA A 80 -4.70 7.52 -29.04
CA ALA A 80 -4.21 6.70 -27.95
C ALA A 80 -5.43 6.48 -27.05
N PRO A 81 -5.85 5.23 -26.81
CA PRO A 81 -6.95 4.98 -25.90
C PRO A 81 -6.61 5.66 -24.58
N THR A 82 -7.44 6.63 -24.17
CA THR A 82 -7.31 7.22 -22.84
C THR A 82 -7.42 6.05 -21.87
N ALA A 83 -6.34 5.78 -21.13
CA ALA A 83 -6.34 4.71 -20.14
C ALA A 83 -7.53 4.96 -19.20
N LEU A 84 -8.51 4.05 -19.22
CA LEU A 84 -9.69 4.17 -18.37
C LEU A 84 -9.24 4.27 -16.91
N LEU A 85 -9.78 5.27 -16.21
CA LEU A 85 -9.63 5.37 -14.76
C LEU A 85 -10.40 4.21 -14.11
N CYS A 86 -9.96 3.78 -12.92
CA CYS A 86 -10.60 2.70 -12.20
C CYS A 86 -12.10 2.96 -11.96
N GLU A 87 -12.49 4.20 -11.71
CA GLU A 87 -13.88 4.63 -11.47
C GLU A 87 -14.78 4.59 -12.72
N THR A 88 -14.18 4.53 -13.90
CA THR A 88 -14.88 4.62 -15.20
C THR A 88 -14.82 3.33 -15.99
N ASP A 89 -14.18 2.29 -15.46
CA ASP A 89 -14.08 1.01 -16.14
C ASP A 89 -15.40 0.25 -16.02
N PRO A 90 -16.03 -0.15 -17.14
CA PRO A 90 -17.30 -0.89 -17.11
C PRO A 90 -17.19 -2.26 -16.43
N LEU A 91 -15.99 -2.86 -16.32
CA LEU A 91 -15.78 -4.11 -15.58
C LEU A 91 -15.77 -3.91 -14.06
N LEU A 92 -15.73 -2.66 -13.60
CA LEU A 92 -15.63 -2.29 -12.18
C LEU A 92 -16.89 -1.57 -11.69
N GLU A 93 -18.06 -1.93 -12.24
CA GLU A 93 -19.35 -1.41 -11.79
C GLU A 93 -19.57 -1.71 -10.30
N GLY A 94 -20.03 -0.73 -9.54
CA GLY A 94 -20.24 -0.86 -8.10
C GLY A 94 -18.98 -0.63 -7.25
N LEU A 95 -17.88 -0.16 -7.85
CA LEU A 95 -16.67 0.24 -7.14
C LEU A 95 -16.97 1.28 -6.04
N LEU A 96 -16.59 0.96 -4.81
CA LEU A 96 -16.64 1.85 -3.66
C LEU A 96 -15.28 2.53 -3.47
N THR A 97 -15.30 3.84 -3.22
CA THR A 97 -14.10 4.64 -2.96
C THR A 97 -14.19 5.30 -1.59
N ALA A 98 -13.11 5.22 -0.81
CA ALA A 98 -12.99 5.90 0.48
C ALA A 98 -12.33 7.28 0.35
N GLU A 99 -12.68 8.17 1.26
CA GLU A 99 -12.04 9.48 1.41
C GLU A 99 -10.52 9.36 1.60
N PRO A 100 -9.74 10.39 1.22
CA PRO A 100 -8.31 10.42 1.50
C PRO A 100 -8.03 10.27 2.99
N VAL A 101 -7.11 9.37 3.33
CA VAL A 101 -6.64 9.13 4.69
C VAL A 101 -5.12 8.98 4.69
N ARG A 102 -4.49 9.32 5.82
CA ARG A 102 -3.05 9.13 6.01
C ARG A 102 -2.77 7.65 6.26
N ALA A 103 -1.70 7.14 5.67
CA ALA A 103 -1.07 5.91 6.10
C ALA A 103 -0.22 6.17 7.34
N ILE A 104 -0.55 5.50 8.44
CA ILE A 104 0.15 5.63 9.72
C ILE A 104 0.47 4.23 10.21
N HIS A 105 1.75 3.92 10.38
CA HIS A 105 2.16 2.68 11.02
C HIS A 105 1.89 2.74 12.52
N VAL A 106 1.32 1.67 13.05
CA VAL A 106 1.07 1.47 14.49
C VAL A 106 1.78 0.22 14.99
N ASP A 107 1.94 0.11 16.31
CA ASP A 107 2.62 -1.02 16.94
C ASP A 107 1.75 -2.29 16.89
N GLU A 108 2.40 -3.45 16.79
CA GLU A 108 1.72 -4.75 16.87
C GLU A 108 0.95 -4.87 18.20
N GLY A 109 -0.30 -5.35 18.12
CA GLY A 109 -1.28 -5.35 19.22
C GLY A 109 -2.12 -4.07 19.37
N GLU A 110 -1.81 -2.97 18.68
CA GLU A 110 -2.62 -1.75 18.76
C GLU A 110 -4.00 -1.93 18.12
N VAL A 111 -5.03 -1.41 18.77
CA VAL A 111 -6.41 -1.43 18.29
C VAL A 111 -6.61 -0.32 17.27
N VAL A 112 -6.96 -0.70 16.05
CA VAL A 112 -7.28 0.23 14.95
C VAL A 112 -8.75 0.11 14.59
N THR A 113 -9.42 1.27 14.50
CA THR A 113 -10.77 1.39 13.96
C THR A 113 -10.70 1.91 12.53
N TYR A 114 -11.30 1.17 11.60
CA TYR A 114 -11.35 1.55 10.19
C TYR A 114 -12.68 2.22 9.84
N ALA A 115 -12.63 3.11 8.85
CA ALA A 115 -13.83 3.78 8.32
C ALA A 115 -14.68 2.87 7.43
N THR A 116 -14.09 1.79 6.91
CA THR A 116 -14.76 0.82 6.02
C THR A 116 -14.63 -0.60 6.55
N SER A 117 -15.56 -1.46 6.15
CA SER A 117 -15.51 -2.90 6.39
C SER A 117 -15.90 -3.63 5.09
N PRO A 118 -14.99 -4.38 4.44
CA PRO A 118 -13.59 -4.59 4.83
C PRO A 118 -12.75 -3.31 4.84
N PRO A 119 -11.67 -3.24 5.65
CA PRO A 119 -10.81 -2.07 5.67
C PRO A 119 -10.05 -1.94 4.35
N ASN A 120 -10.07 -0.76 3.73
CA ASN A 120 -9.38 -0.53 2.46
C ASN A 120 -8.27 0.53 2.55
N SER A 121 -8.08 1.14 3.72
CA SER A 121 -7.07 2.16 4.00
C SER A 121 -7.06 2.49 5.50
N GLY A 122 -6.09 3.30 5.93
CA GLY A 122 -6.00 3.80 7.31
C GLY A 122 -4.73 3.34 8.02
N SER A 123 -4.73 3.44 9.35
CA SER A 123 -3.61 2.99 10.19
C SER A 123 -3.44 1.47 10.13
N HIS A 124 -2.20 0.99 10.15
CA HIS A 124 -1.90 -0.42 9.92
C HIS A 124 -0.51 -0.78 10.48
N TYR A 125 -0.13 -2.06 10.49
CA TYR A 125 1.15 -2.49 11.06
C TYR A 125 2.32 -2.24 10.12
N ALA A 126 3.49 -1.92 10.68
CA ALA A 126 4.71 -1.74 9.91
C ALA A 126 5.18 -3.03 9.18
N ARG A 127 4.70 -4.20 9.58
CA ARG A 127 4.93 -5.45 8.85
C ARG A 127 3.74 -5.77 7.96
N TRP A 128 4.00 -6.19 6.72
CA TRP A 128 2.97 -6.60 5.76
C TRP A 128 3.04 -8.09 5.42
N ALA A 129 1.93 -8.64 4.93
CA ALA A 129 1.77 -10.06 4.64
C ALA A 129 2.50 -10.47 3.36
N ARG A 130 2.93 -11.73 3.31
CA ARG A 130 3.51 -12.32 2.09
C ARG A 130 2.46 -12.49 1.01
N SER A 131 2.88 -12.55 -0.25
CA SER A 131 2.05 -13.06 -1.34
C SER A 131 1.63 -14.48 -1.05
N GLY A 132 0.34 -14.78 -1.19
CA GLY A 132 -0.16 -16.12 -0.93
C GLY A 132 -1.67 -16.27 -1.04
N VAL A 133 -2.10 -17.53 -1.03
CA VAL A 133 -3.47 -17.94 -0.75
C VAL A 133 -3.49 -18.53 0.65
N TYR A 134 -4.31 -17.96 1.51
CA TYR A 134 -4.35 -18.28 2.93
C TYR A 134 -5.64 -19.02 3.28
N GLU A 135 -5.53 -20.09 4.07
CA GLU A 135 -6.70 -20.80 4.61
C GLU A 135 -7.23 -20.16 5.89
N THR A 136 -6.35 -19.50 6.64
CA THR A 136 -6.69 -18.74 7.85
C THR A 136 -6.71 -17.27 7.54
N ALA A 137 -7.70 -16.55 8.07
CA ALA A 137 -7.81 -15.11 7.88
C ALA A 137 -6.54 -14.40 8.36
N LEU A 138 -5.92 -13.64 7.45
CA LEU A 138 -4.85 -12.73 7.80
C LEU A 138 -5.37 -11.56 8.61
N GLU A 139 -4.54 -11.09 9.54
CA GLU A 139 -4.79 -9.88 10.32
C GLU A 139 -4.93 -8.65 9.37
N PRO A 140 -6.08 -7.96 9.38
CA PRO A 140 -6.31 -6.79 8.54
C PRO A 140 -5.23 -5.71 8.59
N ARG A 141 -4.68 -5.44 9.78
CA ARG A 141 -3.59 -4.47 9.92
C ARG A 141 -2.32 -4.85 9.14
N ASN A 142 -2.11 -6.11 8.77
CA ASN A 142 -0.98 -6.49 7.93
C ASN A 142 -1.27 -6.31 6.44
N TRP A 143 -2.43 -6.76 5.96
CA TRP A 143 -2.73 -6.64 4.54
C TRP A 143 -3.19 -5.24 4.12
N VAL A 144 -3.64 -4.38 5.04
CA VAL A 144 -3.83 -2.94 4.76
C VAL A 144 -2.49 -2.26 4.44
N HIS A 145 -1.38 -2.72 5.01
CA HIS A 145 -0.04 -2.27 4.61
C HIS A 145 0.31 -2.73 3.18
N ASN A 146 -0.03 -3.97 2.80
CA ASN A 146 0.10 -4.40 1.40
C ASN A 146 -0.66 -3.44 0.45
N LEU A 147 -1.86 -3.01 0.83
CA LEU A 147 -2.62 -2.02 0.04
C LEU A 147 -1.86 -0.69 -0.08
N GLU A 148 -1.20 -0.21 0.97
CA GLU A 148 -0.36 0.99 0.93
C GLU A 148 0.79 0.85 -0.07
N HIS A 149 1.37 -0.34 -0.22
CA HIS A 149 2.37 -0.69 -1.23
C HIS A 149 1.76 -1.01 -2.62
N GLY A 150 0.47 -0.76 -2.77
CA GLY A 150 -0.24 -0.91 -4.03
C GLY A 150 -0.50 -2.35 -4.40
N TRP A 151 -0.68 -3.24 -3.43
CA TRP A 151 -1.12 -4.61 -3.66
C TRP A 151 -2.64 -4.66 -3.89
N VAL A 152 -3.12 -5.80 -4.39
CA VAL A 152 -4.55 -6.13 -4.34
C VAL A 152 -4.74 -7.29 -3.38
N VAL A 153 -5.71 -7.16 -2.49
CA VAL A 153 -6.15 -8.24 -1.59
C VAL A 153 -7.50 -8.73 -2.08
N ILE A 154 -7.59 -10.01 -2.36
CA ILE A 154 -8.81 -10.73 -2.71
C ILE A 154 -9.34 -11.34 -1.42
N LEU A 155 -10.45 -10.81 -0.94
CA LEU A 155 -11.15 -11.35 0.22
C LEU A 155 -12.23 -12.31 -0.26
N HIS A 156 -12.48 -13.37 0.51
CA HIS A 156 -13.64 -14.23 0.31
C HIS A 156 -14.31 -14.53 1.64
N ARG A 157 -15.59 -14.90 1.59
CA ARG A 157 -16.27 -15.43 2.78
C ARG A 157 -15.62 -16.73 3.25
N PRO A 158 -15.51 -16.97 4.57
CA PRO A 158 -15.01 -18.24 5.10
C PRO A 158 -15.82 -19.45 4.65
N ASP A 159 -17.13 -19.25 4.39
CA ASP A 159 -18.07 -20.27 3.91
C ASP A 159 -18.37 -20.16 2.42
N ALA A 160 -17.50 -19.49 1.64
CA ALA A 160 -17.63 -19.41 0.19
C ALA A 160 -17.67 -20.81 -0.46
N PRO A 161 -18.40 -20.99 -1.58
CA PRO A 161 -18.43 -22.26 -2.30
C PRO A 161 -17.03 -22.74 -2.71
N ALA A 162 -16.81 -24.06 -2.70
CA ALA A 162 -15.52 -24.65 -3.08
C ALA A 162 -15.08 -24.24 -4.50
N GLU A 163 -16.02 -24.12 -5.44
CA GLU A 163 -15.75 -23.64 -6.80
C GLU A 163 -15.21 -22.21 -6.83
N THR A 164 -15.73 -21.32 -5.96
CA THR A 164 -15.21 -19.97 -5.78
C THR A 164 -13.76 -20.04 -5.31
N ILE A 165 -13.47 -20.83 -4.28
CA ILE A 165 -12.11 -20.98 -3.74
C ILE A 165 -11.12 -21.49 -4.80
N GLU A 166 -11.50 -22.50 -5.59
CA GLU A 166 -10.65 -23.01 -6.66
C GLU A 166 -10.44 -21.97 -7.79
N THR A 167 -11.46 -21.17 -8.10
CA THR A 167 -11.32 -20.04 -9.02
C THR A 167 -10.30 -19.03 -8.51
N LEU A 168 -10.38 -18.64 -7.23
CA LEU A 168 -9.43 -17.69 -6.63
C LEU A 168 -7.99 -18.22 -6.62
N LYS A 169 -7.80 -19.52 -6.33
CA LYS A 169 -6.49 -20.18 -6.43
C LYS A 169 -5.95 -20.15 -7.86
N SER A 170 -6.78 -20.41 -8.86
CA SER A 170 -6.40 -20.34 -10.27
C SER A 170 -6.00 -18.92 -10.69
N LEU A 171 -6.73 -17.91 -10.25
CA LEU A 171 -6.41 -16.51 -10.52
C LEU A 171 -5.10 -16.08 -9.85
N TYR A 172 -4.83 -16.56 -8.64
CA TYR A 172 -3.55 -16.32 -7.97
C TYR A 172 -2.37 -17.01 -8.69
N ALA A 173 -2.57 -18.24 -9.18
CA ALA A 173 -1.53 -19.01 -9.87
C ALA A 173 -1.13 -18.41 -11.23
N ASP A 174 -2.03 -17.67 -11.87
CA ASP A 174 -1.80 -16.96 -13.11
C ASP A 174 -2.28 -15.50 -12.96
N PRO A 175 -1.53 -14.65 -12.23
CA PRO A 175 -1.95 -13.31 -11.85
C PRO A 175 -1.83 -12.32 -13.02
N PRO A 176 -2.51 -11.15 -12.96
CA PRO A 176 -2.31 -10.09 -13.95
C PRO A 176 -0.84 -9.63 -14.00
N SER A 177 -0.39 -9.23 -15.19
CA SER A 177 0.96 -8.71 -15.39
C SER A 177 1.19 -7.43 -14.58
N ASP A 178 2.30 -7.38 -13.85
CA ASP A 178 2.70 -6.22 -13.05
C ASP A 178 3.93 -5.53 -13.65
N ALA A 179 3.68 -4.63 -14.60
CA ALA A 179 4.75 -3.88 -15.28
C ALA A 179 5.61 -3.03 -14.32
N GLN A 180 5.07 -2.71 -13.14
CA GLN A 180 5.73 -1.89 -12.12
C GLN A 180 6.55 -2.73 -11.14
N CYS A 181 6.36 -4.06 -11.11
CA CYS A 181 7.07 -4.94 -10.20
C CYS A 181 7.87 -6.04 -10.92
N ARG A 182 9.19 -5.81 -11.06
CA ARG A 182 10.10 -6.70 -11.80
C ARG A 182 10.83 -7.74 -10.94
N SER A 183 10.55 -7.81 -9.64
CA SER A 183 11.23 -8.73 -8.72
C SER A 183 10.73 -10.18 -8.79
N GLY A 184 9.65 -10.43 -9.56
CA GLY A 184 8.98 -11.74 -9.61
C GLY A 184 8.02 -11.98 -8.45
N VAL A 185 7.84 -10.99 -7.56
CA VAL A 185 6.83 -11.04 -6.49
C VAL A 185 5.45 -10.76 -7.08
N THR A 186 4.51 -11.66 -6.82
CA THR A 186 3.09 -11.42 -7.10
C THR A 186 2.54 -10.49 -6.03
N ARG A 187 2.08 -9.30 -6.41
CA ARG A 187 1.46 -8.36 -5.47
C ARG A 187 -0.04 -8.63 -5.29
N LEU A 188 -0.39 -9.90 -5.05
CA LEU A 188 -1.75 -10.39 -4.74
C LEU A 188 -1.74 -11.18 -3.44
N ILE A 189 -2.83 -11.07 -2.70
CA ILE A 189 -3.14 -11.92 -1.54
C ILE A 189 -4.56 -12.44 -1.71
N VAL A 190 -4.79 -13.70 -1.37
CA VAL A 190 -6.14 -14.28 -1.21
C VAL A 190 -6.30 -14.71 0.24
N THR A 191 -7.28 -14.17 0.96
CA THR A 191 -7.51 -14.51 2.38
C THR A 191 -9.00 -14.47 2.75
N PRO A 192 -9.45 -15.33 3.68
CA PRO A 192 -10.80 -15.23 4.23
C PRO A 192 -11.00 -13.91 4.98
N PHE A 193 -12.24 -13.42 4.99
CA PHE A 193 -12.66 -12.28 5.80
C PHE A 193 -14.08 -12.48 6.34
N ASP A 194 -14.21 -12.46 7.67
CA ASP A 194 -15.51 -12.57 8.34
C ASP A 194 -16.37 -11.32 8.11
N GLY A 195 -17.67 -11.51 7.90
CA GLY A 195 -18.63 -10.41 7.74
C GLY A 195 -18.61 -9.76 6.35
N LEU A 196 -18.02 -10.42 5.35
CA LEU A 196 -18.14 -10.00 3.96
C LEU A 196 -19.59 -10.17 3.47
N GLN A 197 -20.14 -9.13 2.83
CA GLN A 197 -21.55 -9.11 2.38
C GLN A 197 -21.76 -9.83 1.04
N SER A 198 -20.68 -10.02 0.28
CA SER A 198 -20.62 -10.74 -1.00
C SER A 198 -19.70 -11.95 -0.85
N ASP A 199 -19.66 -12.84 -1.84
CA ASP A 199 -18.81 -14.03 -1.78
C ASP A 199 -17.32 -13.68 -1.96
N VAL A 200 -17.01 -12.65 -2.75
CA VAL A 200 -15.65 -12.17 -3.02
C VAL A 200 -15.60 -10.64 -2.91
N ALA A 201 -14.44 -10.08 -2.54
CA ALA A 201 -14.16 -8.67 -2.71
C ALA A 201 -12.72 -8.43 -3.17
N LEU A 202 -12.55 -7.44 -4.05
CA LEU A 202 -11.23 -6.91 -4.42
C LEU A 202 -10.97 -5.63 -3.64
N ILE A 203 -9.84 -5.58 -2.96
CA ILE A 203 -9.42 -4.43 -2.17
C ILE A 203 -8.08 -3.90 -2.71
N ALA A 204 -8.05 -2.60 -3.01
CA ALA A 204 -6.84 -1.80 -3.23
C ALA A 204 -6.90 -0.58 -2.30
N TRP A 205 -5.83 0.20 -2.19
CA TRP A 205 -5.83 1.39 -1.33
C TRP A 205 -7.01 2.32 -1.64
N ARG A 206 -7.92 2.49 -0.67
CA ARG A 206 -9.17 3.26 -0.73
C ARG A 206 -10.18 2.77 -1.76
N ARG A 207 -10.05 1.54 -2.27
CA ARG A 207 -10.92 0.95 -3.29
C ARG A 207 -11.43 -0.41 -2.84
N THR A 208 -12.73 -0.61 -3.00
CA THR A 208 -13.39 -1.88 -2.69
C THR A 208 -14.37 -2.20 -3.79
N LEU A 209 -14.29 -3.40 -4.35
CA LEU A 209 -15.27 -3.94 -5.28
C LEU A 209 -15.84 -5.22 -4.67
N LEU A 210 -17.15 -5.24 -4.40
CA LEU A 210 -17.86 -6.40 -3.87
C LEU A 210 -18.46 -7.19 -5.03
N LEU A 211 -18.28 -8.51 -5.03
CA LEU A 211 -18.61 -9.38 -6.16
C LEU A 211 -19.17 -10.72 -5.66
N ASP A 212 -20.14 -11.26 -6.39
CA ASP A 212 -20.60 -12.64 -6.17
C ASP A 212 -19.63 -13.65 -6.79
N THR A 213 -19.03 -13.31 -7.94
CA THR A 213 -18.02 -14.12 -8.63
C THR A 213 -16.89 -13.23 -9.15
N LEU A 214 -15.71 -13.82 -9.33
CA LEU A 214 -14.55 -13.11 -9.85
C LEU A 214 -13.98 -13.83 -11.07
N ASP A 215 -13.89 -13.12 -12.18
CA ASP A 215 -13.20 -13.55 -13.39
C ASP A 215 -11.85 -12.84 -13.58
N ARG A 216 -11.08 -13.31 -14.56
CA ARG A 216 -9.74 -12.82 -14.89
C ARG A 216 -9.73 -11.38 -15.41
N ASP A 217 -10.70 -11.00 -16.22
CA ASP A 217 -10.74 -9.69 -16.86
C ASP A 217 -11.08 -8.62 -15.82
N THR A 218 -12.03 -8.90 -14.94
CA THR A 218 -12.37 -8.06 -13.78
C THR A 218 -11.16 -7.90 -12.85
N LEU A 219 -10.46 -8.99 -12.50
CA LEU A 219 -9.24 -8.92 -11.69
C LEU A 219 -8.14 -8.09 -12.38
N ALA A 220 -7.91 -8.31 -13.68
CA ALA A 220 -6.89 -7.59 -14.44
C ALA A 220 -7.21 -6.09 -14.56
N ALA A 221 -8.48 -5.74 -14.76
CA ALA A 221 -8.95 -4.36 -14.78
C ALA A 221 -8.73 -3.68 -13.42
N PHE A 222 -9.18 -4.32 -12.33
CA PHE A 222 -9.02 -3.78 -10.99
C PHE A 222 -7.53 -3.63 -10.62
N PHE A 223 -6.72 -4.64 -10.94
CA PHE A 223 -5.29 -4.62 -10.67
C PHE A 223 -4.57 -3.52 -11.46
N SER A 224 -4.81 -3.40 -12.76
CA SER A 224 -4.11 -2.39 -13.56
C SER A 224 -4.52 -0.95 -13.21
N ARG A 225 -5.78 -0.72 -12.83
CA ARG A 225 -6.35 0.63 -12.73
C ARG A 225 -6.48 1.16 -11.30
N CYS A 226 -6.79 0.30 -10.33
CA CYS A 226 -7.22 0.77 -9.00
C CYS A 226 -6.09 0.92 -7.98
N ARG A 227 -4.92 0.34 -8.27
CA ARG A 227 -3.76 0.32 -7.37
C ARG A 227 -2.99 1.65 -7.39
N ALA A 228 -3.24 2.49 -8.38
CA ALA A 228 -2.46 3.71 -8.65
C ALA A 228 -2.53 4.78 -7.54
N LEU A 229 -3.52 4.71 -6.63
CA LEU A 229 -3.65 5.67 -5.52
C LEU A 229 -2.89 5.27 -4.26
N SER A 230 -2.13 4.17 -4.29
CA SER A 230 -1.26 3.78 -3.18
C SER A 230 -0.14 4.81 -3.01
N THR A 231 0.13 5.19 -1.74
CA THR A 231 1.15 6.19 -1.40
C THR A 231 2.58 5.66 -1.62
N GLU A 232 2.76 4.33 -1.66
CA GLU A 232 4.06 3.68 -1.82
C GLU A 232 4.08 2.61 -2.93
N LEU A 233 3.43 2.91 -4.05
CA LEU A 233 3.23 1.97 -5.17
C LEU A 233 4.54 1.36 -5.74
N ALA A 234 5.68 2.01 -5.50
CA ALA A 234 7.00 1.56 -5.95
C ALA A 234 7.57 0.37 -5.15
N VAL A 235 6.98 0.01 -4.00
CA VAL A 235 7.45 -1.12 -3.19
C VAL A 235 7.10 -2.43 -3.89
N CYS A 236 8.15 -3.08 -4.41
CA CYS A 236 8.09 -4.34 -5.16
C CYS A 236 8.91 -5.43 -4.45
N SER A 237 8.50 -5.77 -3.23
CA SER A 237 9.11 -6.80 -2.40
C SER A 237 8.06 -7.56 -1.60
N ASP A 238 8.31 -8.84 -1.38
CA ASP A 238 7.41 -9.70 -0.59
C ASP A 238 7.38 -9.29 0.90
N GLY A 239 6.32 -9.67 1.60
CA GLY A 239 6.12 -9.38 3.01
C GLY A 239 6.85 -10.31 3.97
N SER A 240 6.57 -10.12 5.26
CA SER A 240 7.20 -10.86 6.36
C SER A 240 6.20 -11.51 7.34
N VAL A 241 4.89 -11.33 7.13
CA VAL A 241 3.78 -11.75 8.04
C VAL A 241 2.98 -12.88 7.39
N PRO A 242 2.51 -13.85 8.18
CA PRO A 242 2.96 -15.22 8.05
C PRO A 242 2.15 -15.96 7.00
N LEU A 243 2.87 -16.88 6.36
CA LEU A 243 2.36 -18.11 5.77
C LEU A 243 1.46 -18.83 6.79
#